data_AF-A0A6I7PM75-F1
#
_entry.id   AF-A0A6I7PM75-F1
#
_cell.length_a   1.000
_cell.length_b   1.000
_cell.length_c   1.000
_cell.angle_alpha   90.00
_cell.angle_beta   90.00
_cell.angle_gamma   90.00
#
_symmetry.space_group_name_H-M   'P 1'
#
loop_
_entity.id
_entity.type
_entity.pdbx_description
1 polymer ?
#
loop_
_entity_poly.entity_id
_entity_poly.type
_entity_poly.pdbx_seq_one_letter_code
_entity_poly.pdbx_strand_id
1 'polypeptide(L)'
;MNLRNTILIRAARRAASARRRGVAMLLVMVALSAATVLTVSYVSSRDNTSGIATNVKHAADAQWAAASGAAMAIAVLETGAVWGSDVDPAALIESTFGPGVSVSIRVTNFEGAPAGQDDRDVVVKTTATIGGVSSVEERVVRLRPSASIADGLDPELLEFALYARTGMRLDSGSTIGSWKAGPASKSGRPVKLGVGFKSAGGLNIHSHAQTANTAFFVPADADLGLRDRVEDDRFVGGGLIPYDVPAPRASAPGSLLSLLAVSLTDVTHTGSSTHVNLIGGRYQNVSVHGNALVTMGASFGSNFNVGELAIRNGGVLRIHGDVRVVVRDSLIVENWGSIEFADENATLSVYVADSVVVDDAAIGVPRAVARNSSRSATSVTSYASPGRLRVYTTGDAGSVMLSNNAVALATIHAPQSSLFIQTDSTLLGRATVNAVRVRSGSSLLYDLSMDSGLGWSSFDGPLYKPDGGVIESLVEALDSVGGSLGLGALTAALVESLGLEDAEVIDAKWADLGLTPRDPDRVVATHWPVSVFALESHESTVVAVQQGGDTGIDLFEPLADGDVIGEFKE
;
A
#
# COMPACT_ATOMS: atom_id res chain seq x y z
N MET A 1 20.43 -116.04 -15.26
CA MET A 1 19.84 -114.68 -15.41
C MET A 1 18.92 -114.44 -14.23
N ASN A 2 18.93 -113.36 -13.43
CA ASN A 2 19.76 -112.16 -13.38
C ASN A 2 19.57 -111.49 -11.99
N LEU A 3 20.22 -112.01 -10.93
CA LEU A 3 20.13 -111.53 -9.53
C LEU A 3 20.92 -110.22 -9.26
N ARG A 4 21.65 -109.70 -10.26
CA ARG A 4 22.47 -108.47 -10.16
C ARG A 4 21.69 -107.17 -10.42
N ASN A 5 20.52 -107.21 -11.06
CA ASN A 5 19.76 -105.99 -11.41
C ASN A 5 18.90 -105.44 -10.27
N THR A 6 18.56 -106.25 -9.25
CA THR A 6 17.65 -105.84 -8.17
C THR A 6 18.34 -105.03 -7.07
N ILE A 7 19.67 -105.16 -6.93
CA ILE A 7 20.46 -104.47 -5.89
C ILE A 7 20.84 -103.04 -6.34
N LEU A 8 21.14 -102.83 -7.63
CA LEU A 8 21.47 -101.49 -8.16
C LEU A 8 20.27 -100.53 -8.18
N ILE A 9 19.04 -101.03 -8.40
CA ILE A 9 17.82 -100.20 -8.40
C ILE A 9 17.46 -99.71 -6.98
N ARG A 10 17.76 -100.49 -5.92
CA ARG A 10 17.53 -100.08 -4.52
C ARG A 10 18.57 -99.06 -4.03
N ALA A 11 19.80 -99.09 -4.53
CA ALA A 11 20.84 -98.08 -4.22
C ALA A 11 20.55 -96.73 -4.89
N ALA A 12 20.13 -96.73 -6.16
CA ALA A 12 19.76 -95.51 -6.89
C ALA A 12 18.52 -94.80 -6.29
N ARG A 13 17.53 -95.55 -5.79
CA ARG A 13 16.37 -94.97 -5.08
C ARG A 13 16.73 -94.36 -3.72
N ARG A 14 17.72 -94.90 -2.99
CA ARG A 14 18.22 -94.29 -1.74
C ARG A 14 19.05 -93.03 -1.99
N ALA A 15 19.86 -93.01 -3.05
CA ALA A 15 20.59 -91.80 -3.46
C ALA A 15 19.63 -90.67 -3.93
N ALA A 16 18.57 -91.02 -4.67
CA ALA A 16 17.54 -90.07 -5.09
C ALA A 16 16.69 -89.54 -3.91
N SER A 17 16.41 -90.36 -2.88
CA SER A 17 15.70 -89.89 -1.68
C SER A 17 16.59 -89.01 -0.79
N ALA A 18 17.89 -89.29 -0.70
CA ALA A 18 18.85 -88.43 -0.01
C ALA A 18 19.02 -87.07 -0.72
N ARG A 19 19.05 -87.05 -2.06
CA ARG A 19 19.10 -85.80 -2.85
C ARG A 19 17.82 -84.97 -2.73
N ARG A 20 16.65 -85.61 -2.71
CA ARG A 20 15.36 -84.93 -2.44
C ARG A 20 15.25 -84.39 -1.02
N ARG A 21 15.84 -85.10 -0.03
CA ARG A 21 15.95 -84.59 1.35
C ARG A 21 16.88 -83.39 1.43
N GLY A 22 17.99 -83.36 0.68
CA GLY A 22 18.88 -82.21 0.59
C GLY A 22 18.22 -80.98 -0.02
N VAL A 23 17.47 -81.14 -1.12
CA VAL A 23 16.70 -80.06 -1.76
C VAL A 23 15.57 -79.56 -0.84
N ALA A 24 14.87 -80.46 -0.15
CA ALA A 24 13.85 -80.08 0.83
C ALA A 24 14.46 -79.30 2.01
N MET A 25 15.63 -79.69 2.51
CA MET A 25 16.36 -78.97 3.56
C MET A 25 16.79 -77.58 3.10
N LEU A 26 17.26 -77.45 1.86
CA LEU A 26 17.64 -76.17 1.26
C LEU A 26 16.44 -75.24 1.09
N LEU A 27 15.31 -75.76 0.61
CA LEU A 27 14.04 -75.01 0.53
C LEU A 27 13.54 -74.56 1.90
N VAL A 28 13.65 -75.41 2.92
CA VAL A 28 13.29 -75.05 4.30
C VAL A 28 14.20 -73.96 4.84
N MET A 29 15.51 -74.02 4.59
CA MET A 29 16.43 -72.95 5.01
C MET A 29 16.18 -71.63 4.29
N VAL A 30 15.88 -71.66 2.98
CA VAL A 30 15.51 -70.46 2.22
C VAL A 30 14.17 -69.89 2.69
N ALA A 31 13.20 -70.74 3.01
CA ALA A 31 11.92 -70.30 3.57
C ALA A 31 12.10 -69.67 4.96
N LEU A 32 12.96 -70.25 5.81
CA LEU A 32 13.31 -69.71 7.13
C LEU A 32 14.09 -68.40 7.05
N SER A 33 14.99 -68.24 6.08
CA SER A 33 15.70 -66.97 5.87
C SER A 33 14.78 -65.88 5.32
N ALA A 34 13.92 -66.21 4.36
CA ALA A 34 12.92 -65.28 3.86
C ALA A 34 11.92 -64.87 4.95
N ALA A 35 11.48 -65.82 5.78
CA ALA A 35 10.59 -65.55 6.91
C ALA A 35 11.26 -64.65 7.97
N THR A 36 12.54 -64.87 8.30
CA THR A 36 13.26 -63.99 9.24
C THR A 36 13.49 -62.60 8.67
N VAL A 37 13.87 -62.45 7.40
CA VAL A 37 14.01 -61.14 6.74
C VAL A 37 12.68 -60.38 6.71
N LEU A 38 11.58 -61.04 6.34
CA LEU A 38 10.24 -60.42 6.35
C LEU A 38 9.80 -60.01 7.77
N THR A 39 10.12 -60.83 8.78
CA THR A 39 9.78 -60.52 10.17
C THR A 39 10.59 -59.33 10.70
N VAL A 40 11.89 -59.28 10.41
CA VAL A 40 12.76 -58.14 10.80
C VAL A 40 12.34 -56.87 10.07
N SER A 41 12.04 -56.94 8.77
CA SER A 41 11.54 -55.80 8.00
C SER A 41 10.17 -55.32 8.50
N TYR A 42 9.28 -56.24 8.89
CA TYR A 42 7.97 -55.89 9.47
C TYR A 42 8.12 -55.21 10.83
N VAL A 43 8.98 -55.72 11.71
CA VAL A 43 9.28 -55.10 13.03
C VAL A 43 9.91 -53.73 12.83
N SER A 44 10.91 -53.62 11.95
CA SER A 44 11.55 -52.34 11.62
C SER A 44 10.58 -51.31 11.04
N SER A 45 9.65 -51.74 10.17
CA SER A 45 8.58 -50.88 9.62
C SER A 45 7.60 -50.42 10.70
N ARG A 46 7.31 -51.28 11.68
CA ARG A 46 6.43 -50.97 12.82
C ARG A 46 7.06 -50.00 13.82
N ASP A 47 8.36 -50.10 14.03
CA ASP A 47 9.10 -49.16 14.88
C ASP A 47 9.14 -47.76 14.24
N ASN A 48 9.37 -47.68 12.93
CA ASN A 48 9.34 -46.41 12.18
C ASN A 48 7.96 -45.73 12.16
N THR A 49 6.86 -46.51 12.16
CA THR A 49 5.49 -45.95 12.16
C THR A 49 5.16 -45.23 13.45
N SER A 50 5.72 -45.64 14.59
CA SER A 50 5.53 -44.95 15.87
C SER A 50 6.21 -43.56 15.90
N GLY A 51 7.41 -43.46 15.33
CA GLY A 51 8.14 -42.20 15.17
C GLY A 51 7.43 -41.24 14.22
N ILE A 52 6.93 -41.75 13.09
CA ILE A 52 6.14 -40.95 12.13
C ILE A 52 4.85 -40.46 12.79
N ALA A 53 4.09 -41.33 13.47
CA ALA A 53 2.86 -40.94 14.16
C ALA A 53 3.11 -39.86 15.24
N THR A 54 4.22 -39.99 15.98
CA THR A 54 4.62 -38.99 16.98
C THR A 54 4.98 -37.65 16.34
N ASN A 55 5.73 -37.67 15.23
CA ASN A 55 6.08 -36.44 14.51
C ASN A 55 4.87 -35.77 13.87
N VAL A 56 3.94 -36.55 13.30
CA VAL A 56 2.68 -36.03 12.75
C VAL A 56 1.84 -35.40 13.86
N LYS A 57 1.77 -36.05 15.02
CA LYS A 57 1.11 -35.48 16.20
C LYS A 57 1.77 -34.17 16.64
N HIS A 58 3.10 -34.16 16.81
CA HIS A 58 3.83 -32.94 17.20
C HIS A 58 3.66 -31.81 16.18
N ALA A 59 3.64 -32.13 14.88
CA ALA A 59 3.40 -31.15 13.82
C ALA A 59 1.98 -30.56 13.91
N ALA A 60 0.96 -31.40 14.10
CA ALA A 60 -0.41 -30.95 14.31
C ALA A 60 -0.50 -30.10 15.58
N ASP A 61 -0.02 -30.59 16.72
CA ASP A 61 -0.06 -29.86 17.99
C ASP A 61 0.67 -28.51 17.87
N ALA A 62 1.82 -28.45 17.17
CA ALA A 62 2.56 -27.21 16.96
C ALA A 62 1.78 -26.22 16.08
N GLN A 63 1.12 -26.70 15.02
CA GLN A 63 0.28 -25.87 14.17
C GLN A 63 -0.92 -25.28 14.94
N TRP A 64 -1.59 -26.10 15.76
CA TRP A 64 -2.70 -25.65 16.61
C TRP A 64 -2.24 -24.64 17.67
N ALA A 65 -1.07 -24.86 18.28
CA ALA A 65 -0.49 -23.93 19.23
C ALA A 65 -0.09 -22.59 18.57
N ALA A 66 0.47 -22.62 17.36
CA ALA A 66 0.79 -21.42 16.60
C ALA A 66 -0.47 -20.61 16.22
N ALA A 67 -1.52 -21.29 15.73
CA ALA A 67 -2.80 -20.65 15.41
C ALA A 67 -3.47 -20.05 16.66
N SER A 68 -3.42 -20.77 17.79
CA SER A 68 -3.98 -20.29 19.07
C SER A 68 -3.22 -19.08 19.61
N GLY A 69 -1.88 -19.08 19.49
CA GLY A 69 -1.07 -17.92 19.87
C GLY A 69 -1.34 -16.70 18.98
N ALA A 70 -1.53 -16.89 17.68
CA ALA A 70 -1.93 -15.81 16.77
C ALA A 70 -3.30 -15.24 17.14
N ALA A 71 -4.29 -16.10 17.43
CA ALA A 71 -5.62 -15.68 17.88
C ALA A 71 -5.57 -14.92 19.23
N MET A 72 -4.72 -15.36 20.17
CA MET A 72 -4.50 -14.65 21.43
C MET A 72 -3.88 -13.27 21.19
N ALA A 73 -2.88 -13.18 20.31
CA ALA A 73 -2.24 -11.91 19.97
C ALA A 73 -3.22 -10.91 19.36
N ILE A 74 -4.07 -11.37 18.43
CA ILE A 74 -5.15 -10.58 17.83
C ILE A 74 -6.11 -10.09 18.93
N ALA A 75 -6.53 -10.99 19.82
CA ALA A 75 -7.41 -10.63 20.93
C ALA A 75 -6.80 -9.62 21.92
N VAL A 76 -5.47 -9.55 22.02
CA VAL A 76 -4.76 -8.50 22.77
C VAL A 76 -4.73 -7.19 21.98
N LEU A 77 -4.53 -7.25 20.66
CA LEU A 77 -4.60 -6.08 19.77
C LEU A 77 -6.00 -5.45 19.75
N GLU A 78 -7.05 -6.24 19.99
CA GLU A 78 -8.44 -5.77 20.15
C GLU A 78 -8.72 -5.04 21.48
N THR A 79 -7.82 -5.12 22.47
CA THR A 79 -8.00 -4.42 23.76
C THR A 79 -7.59 -2.97 23.65
N GLY A 80 -8.26 -2.06 24.37
CA GLY A 80 -8.00 -0.60 24.43
C GLY A 80 -6.57 -0.14 24.80
N ALA A 81 -5.61 -1.06 25.01
CA ALA A 81 -4.21 -0.71 25.22
C ALA A 81 -3.64 0.05 24.01
N VAL A 82 -2.86 1.10 24.27
CA VAL A 82 -2.14 1.83 23.23
C VAL A 82 -0.87 1.05 22.90
N TRP A 83 -0.88 0.39 21.75
CA TRP A 83 0.25 -0.38 21.26
C TRP A 83 1.49 0.52 21.09
N GLY A 84 2.66 0.04 21.52
CA GLY A 84 3.91 0.80 21.46
C GLY A 84 4.22 1.61 22.73
N SER A 85 3.22 2.20 23.40
CA SER A 85 3.43 2.88 24.70
C SER A 85 3.12 1.99 25.89
N ASP A 86 2.00 1.27 25.83
CA ASP A 86 1.51 0.44 26.95
C ASP A 86 1.98 -1.01 26.82
N VAL A 87 2.23 -1.43 25.59
CA VAL A 87 2.74 -2.76 25.23
C VAL A 87 4.07 -2.56 24.53
N ASP A 88 5.15 -3.06 25.14
CA ASP A 88 6.46 -3.08 24.50
C ASP A 88 6.37 -3.90 23.19
N PRO A 89 6.53 -3.26 22.01
CA PRO A 89 6.39 -3.95 20.73
C PRO A 89 7.55 -4.93 20.49
N ALA A 90 8.64 -4.82 21.25
CA ALA A 90 9.71 -5.81 21.29
C ALA A 90 9.46 -6.92 22.33
N ALA A 91 8.46 -6.79 23.22
CA ALA A 91 8.09 -7.83 24.17
C ALA A 91 7.43 -8.99 23.43
N LEU A 92 8.30 -9.90 23.01
CA LEU A 92 8.01 -11.28 22.70
C LEU A 92 7.12 -11.84 23.81
N ILE A 93 5.85 -12.13 23.52
CA ILE A 93 5.05 -12.94 24.44
C ILE A 93 5.57 -14.37 24.30
N GLU A 94 6.61 -14.69 25.07
CA GLU A 94 7.04 -16.07 25.30
C GLU A 94 6.08 -16.66 26.32
N SER A 95 5.25 -17.58 25.85
CA SER A 95 4.30 -18.26 26.71
C SER A 95 4.37 -19.77 26.49
N THR A 96 4.28 -20.49 27.59
CA THR A 96 4.21 -21.94 27.60
C THR A 96 2.74 -22.33 27.63
N PHE A 97 2.21 -22.85 26.51
CA PHE A 97 0.81 -23.29 26.40
C PHE A 97 0.57 -24.69 27.01
N GLY A 98 1.58 -25.26 27.66
CA GLY A 98 1.53 -26.56 28.31
C GLY A 98 2.92 -27.20 28.43
N PRO A 99 3.01 -28.43 28.94
CA PRO A 99 4.27 -29.15 29.06
C PRO A 99 4.90 -29.38 27.69
N GLY A 100 6.11 -28.85 27.46
CA GLY A 100 6.88 -29.09 26.24
C GLY A 100 6.41 -28.31 25.00
N VAL A 101 5.50 -27.34 25.16
CA VAL A 101 5.05 -26.44 24.08
C VAL A 101 5.54 -25.03 24.36
N SER A 102 6.49 -24.56 23.57
CA SER A 102 6.90 -23.15 23.60
C SER A 102 6.23 -22.40 22.44
N VAL A 103 5.59 -21.28 22.75
CA VAL A 103 5.01 -20.38 21.75
C VAL A 103 5.67 -19.01 21.89
N SER A 104 6.10 -18.47 20.76
CA SER A 104 6.74 -17.18 20.64
C SER A 104 5.92 -16.32 19.68
N ILE A 105 5.40 -15.20 20.16
CA ILE A 105 4.57 -14.27 19.39
C ILE A 105 5.37 -12.99 19.17
N ARG A 106 5.48 -12.55 17.92
CA ARG A 106 6.06 -11.25 17.53
C ARG A 106 5.04 -10.45 16.73
N VAL A 107 4.98 -9.15 17.00
CA VAL A 107 4.21 -8.19 16.21
C VAL A 107 5.21 -7.24 15.57
N THR A 108 5.28 -7.24 14.24
CA THR A 108 6.22 -6.41 13.48
C THR A 108 5.48 -5.61 12.42
N ASN A 109 6.09 -4.55 11.90
CA ASN A 109 5.62 -3.94 10.66
C ASN A 109 6.01 -4.82 9.44
N PHE A 110 5.66 -4.39 8.22
CA PHE A 110 5.98 -5.11 6.98
C PHE A 110 7.47 -5.15 6.61
N GLU A 111 8.29 -4.35 7.29
CA GLU A 111 9.75 -4.35 7.16
C GLU A 111 10.42 -5.32 8.16
N GLY A 112 9.64 -5.87 9.09
CA GLY A 112 10.11 -6.79 10.13
C GLY A 112 10.66 -6.08 11.38
N ALA A 113 10.56 -4.75 11.46
CA ALA A 113 10.87 -3.99 12.66
C ALA A 113 9.71 -4.09 13.68
N PRO A 114 9.95 -3.89 14.99
CA PRO A 114 8.87 -3.79 15.98
C PRO A 114 7.84 -2.74 15.55
N ALA A 115 6.56 -3.05 15.68
CA ALA A 115 5.49 -2.14 15.28
C ALA A 115 5.46 -0.89 16.18
N GLY A 116 5.41 0.30 15.58
CA GLY A 116 5.21 1.58 16.25
C GLY A 116 3.74 1.99 16.35
N GLN A 117 3.47 3.12 17.00
CA GLN A 117 2.11 3.70 17.13
C GLN A 117 1.50 4.11 15.78
N ASP A 118 2.35 4.39 14.79
CA ASP A 118 1.96 4.80 13.45
C ASP A 118 1.73 3.62 12.50
N ASP A 119 2.15 2.41 12.89
CA ASP A 119 1.95 1.21 12.08
C ASP A 119 0.48 0.77 12.16
N ARG A 120 -0.23 0.92 11.02
CA ARG A 120 -1.63 0.52 10.90
C ARG A 120 -1.79 -0.93 10.50
N ASP A 121 -0.88 -1.43 9.69
CA ASP A 121 -0.90 -2.80 9.22
C ASP A 121 0.33 -3.49 9.81
N VAL A 122 0.09 -4.43 10.73
CA VAL A 122 1.13 -5.18 11.43
C VAL A 122 1.06 -6.66 11.05
N VAL A 123 2.20 -7.34 11.14
CA VAL A 123 2.33 -8.78 10.94
C VAL A 123 2.49 -9.43 12.31
N VAL A 124 1.51 -10.24 12.69
CA VAL A 124 1.56 -11.11 13.85
C VAL A 124 2.18 -12.43 13.41
N LYS A 125 3.41 -12.68 13.84
CA LYS A 125 4.13 -13.93 13.60
C LYS A 125 4.17 -14.75 14.88
N THR A 126 3.53 -15.91 14.84
CA THR A 126 3.54 -16.87 15.95
C THR A 126 4.33 -18.10 15.57
N THR A 127 5.32 -18.46 16.37
CA THR A 127 6.14 -19.67 16.20
C THR A 127 5.93 -20.58 17.40
N ALA A 128 5.43 -21.79 17.17
CA ALA A 128 5.26 -22.81 18.20
C ALA A 128 6.23 -23.97 17.99
N THR A 129 6.83 -24.49 19.06
CA THR A 129 7.73 -25.64 19.02
C THR A 129 7.29 -26.73 20.01
N ILE A 130 7.13 -27.95 19.52
CA ILE A 130 6.73 -29.14 20.29
C ILE A 130 7.60 -30.33 19.90
N GLY A 131 8.32 -30.89 20.87
CA GLY A 131 9.15 -32.08 20.64
C GLY A 131 10.17 -31.93 19.50
N GLY A 132 10.69 -30.71 19.29
CA GLY A 132 11.63 -30.37 18.22
C GLY A 132 11.01 -30.04 16.85
N VAL A 133 9.69 -30.21 16.69
CA VAL A 133 8.96 -29.77 15.50
C VAL A 133 8.50 -28.33 15.72
N SER A 134 8.74 -27.45 14.74
CA SER A 134 8.26 -26.07 14.79
C SER A 134 7.21 -25.81 13.72
N SER A 135 6.23 -24.97 14.05
CA SER A 135 5.23 -24.45 13.12
C SER A 135 5.17 -22.93 13.25
N VAL A 136 4.95 -22.24 12.14
CA VAL A 136 4.87 -20.78 12.07
C VAL A 136 3.53 -20.41 11.46
N GLU A 137 2.80 -19.53 12.13
CA GLU A 137 1.58 -18.89 11.63
C GLU A 137 1.85 -17.38 11.50
N GLU A 138 1.50 -16.81 10.35
CA GLU A 138 1.60 -15.36 10.10
C GLU A 138 0.23 -14.80 9.74
N ARG A 139 -0.15 -13.71 10.39
CA ARG A 139 -1.39 -12.96 10.15
C ARG A 139 -1.06 -11.50 9.91
N VAL A 140 -1.70 -10.89 8.92
CA VAL A 140 -1.73 -9.43 8.83
C VAL A 140 -2.91 -8.95 9.65
N VAL A 141 -2.65 -7.99 10.52
CA VAL A 141 -3.62 -7.36 11.40
C VAL A 141 -3.64 -5.88 11.08
N ARG A 142 -4.83 -5.37 10.76
CA ARG A 142 -5.06 -3.94 10.65
C ARG A 142 -5.52 -3.39 11.99
N LEU A 143 -4.83 -2.37 12.47
CA LEU A 143 -5.15 -1.61 13.67
C LEU A 143 -5.86 -0.32 13.27
N ARG A 144 -7.03 -0.07 13.84
CA ARG A 144 -7.62 1.26 13.80
C ARG A 144 -6.83 2.20 14.73
N PRO A 145 -6.37 3.37 14.25
CA PRO A 145 -5.79 4.37 15.11
C PRO A 145 -6.76 4.83 16.20
N SER A 146 -6.24 5.12 17.39
CA SER A 146 -6.76 6.26 18.14
C SER A 146 -6.35 7.51 17.37
N ALA A 147 -7.30 8.14 16.67
CA ALA A 147 -7.05 9.41 16.01
C ALA A 147 -7.94 10.49 16.60
N SER A 148 -7.49 11.73 16.40
CA SER A 148 -8.35 12.87 16.70
C SER A 148 -9.55 12.85 15.74
N ILE A 149 -10.62 13.50 16.16
CA ILE A 149 -11.83 13.61 15.35
C ILE A 149 -11.56 14.42 14.09
N ALA A 150 -10.67 15.39 14.20
CA ALA A 150 -10.18 16.15 13.05
C ALA A 150 -9.54 15.24 11.99
N ASP A 151 -8.81 14.19 12.39
CA ASP A 151 -8.23 13.22 11.45
C ASP A 151 -9.29 12.30 10.83
N GLY A 152 -10.36 11.99 11.58
CA GLY A 152 -11.50 11.22 11.06
C GLY A 152 -12.36 12.01 10.08
N LEU A 153 -12.62 13.29 10.38
CA LEU A 153 -13.40 14.19 9.50
C LEU A 153 -12.74 14.38 8.13
N ASP A 154 -11.41 14.27 8.09
CA ASP A 154 -10.58 14.30 6.89
C ASP A 154 -11.04 15.31 5.82
N PRO A 155 -11.10 16.62 6.16
CA PRO A 155 -11.59 17.64 5.23
C PRO A 155 -10.69 17.81 4.00
N GLU A 156 -9.42 17.42 4.07
CA GLU A 156 -8.51 17.41 2.92
C GLU A 156 -8.65 16.14 2.06
N LEU A 157 -9.49 15.17 2.47
CA LEU A 157 -9.73 13.89 1.77
C LEU A 157 -8.44 13.07 1.59
N LEU A 158 -7.62 13.07 2.63
CA LEU A 158 -6.31 12.45 2.78
C LEU A 158 -6.33 10.93 2.62
N GLU A 159 -7.44 10.26 2.91
CA GLU A 159 -7.57 8.81 2.68
C GLU A 159 -7.47 8.42 1.19
N PHE A 160 -7.75 9.35 0.27
CA PHE A 160 -7.70 9.10 -1.16
C PHE A 160 -6.29 9.35 -1.72
N ALA A 161 -5.87 8.48 -2.63
CA ALA A 161 -4.71 8.73 -3.47
C ALA A 161 -4.96 9.92 -4.39
N LEU A 162 -6.18 9.99 -4.92
CA LEU A 162 -6.62 11.02 -5.82
C LEU A 162 -8.11 11.27 -5.58
N TYR A 163 -8.45 12.50 -5.23
CA TYR A 163 -9.83 12.96 -5.18
C TYR A 163 -10.04 14.07 -6.21
N ALA A 164 -10.96 13.87 -7.16
CA ALA A 164 -11.22 14.81 -8.26
C ALA A 164 -12.66 15.33 -8.23
N ARG A 165 -12.85 16.64 -8.11
CA ARG A 165 -14.18 17.24 -7.93
C ARG A 165 -15.03 17.32 -9.19
N THR A 166 -14.44 17.68 -10.33
CA THR A 166 -15.18 17.96 -11.58
C THR A 166 -14.80 17.04 -12.73
N GLY A 167 -13.61 16.45 -12.72
CA GLY A 167 -13.25 15.48 -13.73
C GLY A 167 -11.94 14.74 -13.48
N MET A 168 -11.90 13.49 -13.94
CA MET A 168 -10.75 12.60 -13.88
C MET A 168 -10.49 12.00 -15.25
N ARG A 169 -9.29 12.26 -15.78
CA ARG A 169 -8.86 11.74 -17.08
C ARG A 169 -7.53 11.00 -17.00
N LEU A 170 -7.52 9.73 -17.37
CA LEU A 170 -6.33 8.89 -17.47
C LEU A 170 -6.15 8.46 -18.93
N ASP A 171 -5.18 9.05 -19.62
CA ASP A 171 -4.88 8.72 -21.02
C ASP A 171 -4.09 7.40 -21.12
N SER A 172 -3.96 6.86 -22.33
CA SER A 172 -3.20 5.63 -22.60
C SER A 172 -1.79 5.65 -22.01
N GLY A 173 -1.38 4.54 -21.38
CA GLY A 173 -0.06 4.38 -20.78
C GLY A 173 0.16 5.13 -19.46
N SER A 174 -0.84 5.83 -18.93
CA SER A 174 -0.77 6.36 -17.57
C SER A 174 -0.96 5.26 -16.53
N THR A 175 -0.40 5.44 -15.33
CA THR A 175 -0.50 4.48 -14.24
C THR A 175 -0.97 5.14 -12.95
N ILE A 176 -1.95 4.52 -12.29
CA ILE A 176 -2.27 4.76 -10.88
C ILE A 176 -2.09 3.46 -10.10
N GLY A 177 -1.38 3.52 -8.97
CA GLY A 177 -1.16 2.34 -8.15
C GLY A 177 -0.43 2.62 -6.84
N SER A 178 -0.05 1.56 -6.13
CA SER A 178 0.70 1.66 -4.87
C SER A 178 2.17 2.03 -5.11
N TRP A 179 2.72 2.97 -4.36
CA TRP A 179 4.16 3.23 -4.35
C TRP A 179 4.91 2.10 -3.65
N LYS A 180 5.75 1.38 -4.40
CA LYS A 180 6.40 0.15 -3.91
C LYS A 180 7.43 0.37 -2.80
N ALA A 181 7.96 1.58 -2.66
CA ALA A 181 8.87 1.92 -1.56
C ALA A 181 8.13 2.40 -0.30
N GLY A 182 6.81 2.60 -0.35
CA GLY A 182 6.02 2.93 0.84
C GLY A 182 5.91 1.74 1.80
N PRO A 183 5.88 1.98 3.13
CA PRO A 183 5.91 0.92 4.14
C PRO A 183 4.68 -0.01 4.08
N ALA A 184 3.53 0.54 3.70
CA ALA A 184 2.28 -0.22 3.56
C ALA A 184 2.06 -0.80 2.14
N SER A 185 3.07 -0.77 1.26
CA SER A 185 2.96 -1.25 -0.13
C SER A 185 2.62 -2.74 -0.27
N LYS A 186 2.87 -3.52 0.79
CA LYS A 186 2.59 -4.96 0.88
C LYS A 186 1.28 -5.29 1.60
N SER A 187 0.54 -4.29 2.07
CA SER A 187 -0.70 -4.48 2.83
C SER A 187 -1.82 -5.16 2.04
N GLY A 188 -1.73 -5.17 0.71
CA GLY A 188 -2.81 -5.61 -0.18
C GLY A 188 -3.98 -4.63 -0.25
N ARG A 189 -3.94 -3.52 0.50
CA ARG A 189 -4.99 -2.50 0.49
C ARG A 189 -5.13 -1.88 -0.88
N PRO A 190 -6.37 -1.64 -1.34
CA PRO A 190 -6.57 -0.95 -2.59
C PRO A 190 -6.17 0.51 -2.44
N VAL A 191 -5.66 1.07 -3.54
CA VAL A 191 -5.47 2.50 -3.70
C VAL A 191 -6.84 3.14 -3.91
N LYS A 192 -7.28 3.96 -2.95
CA LYS A 192 -8.59 4.61 -2.99
C LYS A 192 -8.58 5.80 -3.96
N LEU A 193 -9.54 5.83 -4.87
CA LEU A 193 -9.78 6.93 -5.80
C LEU A 193 -11.17 7.49 -5.55
N GLY A 194 -11.27 8.80 -5.34
CA GLY A 194 -12.52 9.47 -5.03
C GLY A 194 -12.91 10.47 -6.13
N VAL A 195 -14.22 10.66 -6.31
CA VAL A 195 -14.75 11.70 -7.21
C VAL A 195 -15.83 12.51 -6.51
N GLY A 196 -15.91 13.80 -6.82
CA GLY A 196 -16.95 14.73 -6.35
C GLY A 196 -17.97 15.11 -7.43
N PHE A 197 -17.88 14.52 -8.62
CA PHE A 197 -18.84 14.74 -9.71
C PHE A 197 -19.84 13.61 -9.78
N LYS A 198 -21.06 13.92 -10.25
CA LYS A 198 -22.20 12.99 -10.25
C LYS A 198 -22.40 12.28 -11.58
N SER A 199 -21.77 12.76 -12.66
CA SER A 199 -22.00 12.24 -14.01
C SER A 199 -20.83 11.51 -14.59
N ALA A 200 -21.13 10.42 -15.32
CA ALA A 200 -20.16 9.64 -16.08
C ALA A 200 -19.25 10.51 -16.98
N GLY A 201 -19.76 11.63 -17.51
CA GLY A 201 -18.99 12.54 -18.37
C GLY A 201 -17.72 13.11 -17.73
N GLY A 202 -17.67 13.18 -16.39
CA GLY A 202 -16.48 13.60 -15.64
C GLY A 202 -15.38 12.53 -15.58
N LEU A 203 -15.69 11.26 -15.86
CA LEU A 203 -14.75 10.15 -15.77
C LEU A 203 -14.34 9.65 -17.17
N ASN A 204 -13.05 9.75 -17.49
CA ASN A 204 -12.48 9.24 -18.74
C ASN A 204 -11.19 8.47 -18.47
N ILE A 205 -11.28 7.15 -18.40
CA ILE A 205 -10.12 6.28 -18.20
C ILE A 205 -9.94 5.44 -19.46
N HIS A 206 -8.80 5.62 -20.13
CA HIS A 206 -8.47 4.88 -21.33
C HIS A 206 -8.31 3.38 -21.02
N SER A 207 -8.61 2.51 -21.99
CA SER A 207 -8.50 1.04 -21.84
C SER A 207 -7.07 0.55 -21.58
N HIS A 208 -6.08 1.36 -21.97
CA HIS A 208 -4.65 1.10 -21.79
C HIS A 208 -4.03 1.90 -20.62
N ALA A 209 -4.85 2.62 -19.85
CA ALA A 209 -4.41 3.20 -18.59
C ALA A 209 -4.39 2.10 -17.52
N GLN A 210 -3.28 1.98 -16.79
CA GLN A 210 -3.09 0.96 -15.77
C GLN A 210 -3.60 1.46 -14.42
N THR A 211 -4.54 0.73 -13.83
CA THR A 211 -5.05 0.99 -12.48
C THR A 211 -4.80 -0.26 -11.66
N ALA A 212 -3.72 -0.28 -10.88
CA ALA A 212 -3.26 -1.47 -10.18
C ALA A 212 -3.79 -1.49 -8.74
N ASN A 213 -4.63 -2.48 -8.41
CA ASN A 213 -5.25 -2.64 -7.09
C ASN A 213 -5.93 -1.35 -6.62
N THR A 214 -6.82 -0.77 -7.43
CA THR A 214 -7.50 0.49 -7.13
C THR A 214 -8.97 0.25 -6.81
N ALA A 215 -9.50 0.98 -5.82
CA ALA A 215 -10.92 1.00 -5.49
C ALA A 215 -11.50 2.41 -5.72
N PHE A 216 -12.69 2.50 -6.31
CA PHE A 216 -13.33 3.77 -6.64
C PHE A 216 -14.48 4.11 -5.69
N PHE A 217 -14.52 5.36 -5.26
CA PHE A 217 -15.56 5.88 -4.37
C PHE A 217 -16.25 7.07 -5.05
N VAL A 218 -17.57 6.99 -5.14
CA VAL A 218 -18.41 7.99 -5.82
C VAL A 218 -19.48 8.50 -4.86
N PRO A 219 -20.02 9.72 -5.05
CA PRO A 219 -21.10 10.22 -4.21
C PRO A 219 -22.34 9.33 -4.30
N ALA A 220 -23.10 9.20 -3.22
CA ALA A 220 -24.30 8.35 -3.18
C ALA A 220 -25.44 8.83 -4.08
N ASP A 221 -25.36 10.04 -4.62
CA ASP A 221 -26.25 10.59 -5.63
C ASP A 221 -25.65 10.63 -7.05
N ALA A 222 -24.53 9.92 -7.27
CA ALA A 222 -23.98 9.67 -8.60
C ALA A 222 -25.02 9.01 -9.51
N ASP A 223 -25.03 9.42 -10.79
CA ASP A 223 -25.88 8.83 -11.82
C ASP A 223 -25.49 7.35 -12.09
N LEU A 224 -26.43 6.59 -12.66
CA LEU A 224 -26.21 5.18 -12.95
C LEU A 224 -25.01 4.97 -13.89
N GLY A 225 -24.81 5.87 -14.85
CA GLY A 225 -23.70 5.76 -15.80
C GLY A 225 -22.33 5.90 -15.14
N LEU A 226 -22.20 6.70 -14.09
CA LEU A 226 -20.98 6.82 -13.31
C LEU A 226 -20.77 5.58 -12.45
N ARG A 227 -21.83 5.07 -11.80
CA ARG A 227 -21.78 3.83 -11.00
C ARG A 227 -21.33 2.64 -11.85
N ASP A 228 -21.97 2.43 -13.00
CA ASP A 228 -21.63 1.36 -13.94
C ASP A 228 -20.15 1.44 -14.39
N ARG A 229 -19.59 2.65 -14.53
CA ARG A 229 -18.19 2.84 -14.91
C ARG A 229 -17.20 2.54 -13.79
N VAL A 230 -17.57 2.78 -12.53
CA VAL A 230 -16.68 2.51 -11.39
C VAL A 230 -16.79 1.08 -10.87
N GLU A 231 -17.82 0.35 -11.29
CA GLU A 231 -17.98 -1.09 -11.06
C GLU A 231 -17.30 -1.96 -12.15
N ASP A 232 -16.52 -1.34 -13.06
CA ASP A 232 -15.73 -2.05 -14.07
C ASP A 232 -14.73 -3.03 -13.41
N ASP A 233 -14.60 -4.24 -13.97
CA ASP A 233 -13.74 -5.34 -13.50
C ASP A 233 -12.26 -4.95 -13.30
N ARG A 234 -11.82 -3.84 -13.92
CA ARG A 234 -10.49 -3.25 -13.70
C ARG A 234 -10.26 -2.71 -12.28
N PHE A 235 -11.31 -2.54 -11.48
CA PHE A 235 -11.25 -2.07 -10.10
C PHE A 235 -11.51 -3.22 -9.14
N VAL A 236 -10.76 -3.26 -8.04
CA VAL A 236 -10.86 -4.36 -7.07
C VAL A 236 -11.99 -4.14 -6.05
N GLY A 237 -12.76 -3.06 -6.21
CA GLY A 237 -13.85 -2.69 -5.33
C GLY A 237 -14.13 -1.19 -5.37
N GLY A 238 -14.86 -0.74 -4.37
CA GLY A 238 -15.33 0.63 -4.32
C GLY A 238 -16.58 0.75 -3.46
N GLY A 239 -17.14 1.95 -3.43
CA GLY A 239 -18.37 2.19 -2.67
C GLY A 239 -19.00 3.54 -2.95
N LEU A 240 -20.21 3.70 -2.42
CA LEU A 240 -20.89 4.98 -2.40
C LEU A 240 -20.47 5.75 -1.15
N ILE A 241 -19.94 6.96 -1.32
CA ILE A 241 -19.78 7.90 -0.21
C ILE A 241 -21.17 8.49 0.06
N PRO A 242 -21.78 8.25 1.22
CA PRO A 242 -23.16 8.60 1.51
C PRO A 242 -23.44 10.11 1.52
N TYR A 243 -22.39 10.93 1.55
CA TYR A 243 -22.46 12.37 1.53
C TYR A 243 -21.46 12.96 0.52
N ASP A 244 -21.84 14.05 -0.14
CA ASP A 244 -20.95 14.81 -1.03
C ASP A 244 -19.99 15.65 -0.18
N VAL A 245 -18.83 15.09 0.12
CA VAL A 245 -17.87 15.73 1.02
C VAL A 245 -17.25 16.94 0.33
N PRO A 246 -17.48 18.17 0.83
CA PRO A 246 -16.86 19.34 0.24
C PRO A 246 -15.35 19.29 0.49
N ALA A 247 -14.55 19.39 -0.57
CA ALA A 247 -13.12 19.67 -0.44
C ALA A 247 -12.92 21.19 -0.28
N PRO A 248 -12.72 21.69 0.96
CA PRO A 248 -12.72 23.12 1.25
C PRO A 248 -11.48 23.78 0.66
N ARG A 249 -11.61 25.06 0.32
CA ARG A 249 -10.49 25.85 -0.20
C ARG A 249 -9.37 25.94 0.83
N ALA A 250 -8.13 25.78 0.38
CA ALA A 250 -7.00 26.11 1.21
C ALA A 250 -6.88 27.64 1.34
N SER A 251 -6.55 28.12 2.53
CA SER A 251 -6.26 29.53 2.77
C SER A 251 -4.89 29.67 3.42
N ALA A 252 -4.08 30.60 2.93
CA ALA A 252 -2.82 30.91 3.56
C ALA A 252 -3.06 31.44 4.99
N PRO A 253 -2.31 30.96 6.00
CA PRO A 253 -2.40 31.48 7.37
C PRO A 253 -2.19 33.00 7.40
N GLY A 254 -3.09 33.74 8.04
CA GLY A 254 -3.01 35.22 8.11
C GLY A 254 -1.69 35.74 8.69
N SER A 255 -1.08 34.98 9.61
CA SER A 255 0.24 35.28 10.19
C SER A 255 1.38 35.27 9.17
N LEU A 256 1.27 34.50 8.09
CA LEU A 256 2.25 34.51 7.00
C LEU A 256 2.04 35.72 6.06
N LEU A 257 0.81 36.19 5.92
CA LEU A 257 0.49 37.36 5.10
C LEU A 257 0.99 38.67 5.74
N SER A 258 1.06 38.72 7.07
CA SER A 258 1.50 39.87 7.85
C SER A 258 3.01 39.94 8.13
N LEU A 259 3.83 39.11 7.48
CA LEU A 259 5.28 39.12 7.69
C LEU A 259 5.93 40.45 7.26
N LEU A 260 6.92 40.90 8.03
CA LEU A 260 7.70 42.09 7.71
C LEU A 260 8.56 41.88 6.46
N ALA A 261 8.70 42.92 5.65
CA ALA A 261 9.56 42.89 4.47
C ALA A 261 11.04 42.78 4.87
N VAL A 262 11.68 41.72 4.41
CA VAL A 262 13.14 41.53 4.48
C VAL A 262 13.80 42.12 3.24
N SER A 263 13.20 41.91 2.08
CA SER A 263 13.62 42.52 0.81
C SER A 263 12.42 43.05 0.04
N LEU A 264 12.54 44.30 -0.43
CA LEU A 264 11.58 44.93 -1.33
C LEU A 264 11.99 44.84 -2.80
N THR A 265 13.10 44.17 -3.09
CA THR A 265 13.59 43.88 -4.44
C THR A 265 13.70 42.37 -4.65
N ASP A 266 13.74 41.96 -5.91
CA ASP A 266 14.01 40.58 -6.29
C ASP A 266 15.34 40.10 -5.72
N VAL A 267 15.33 38.89 -5.15
CA VAL A 267 16.51 38.24 -4.60
C VAL A 267 16.87 37.08 -5.51
N THR A 268 18.02 37.17 -6.18
CA THR A 268 18.51 36.14 -7.09
C THR A 268 19.81 35.55 -6.56
N HIS A 269 19.85 34.22 -6.46
CA HIS A 269 21.03 33.46 -6.05
C HIS A 269 21.52 32.61 -7.22
N THR A 270 22.78 32.80 -7.60
CA THR A 270 23.42 32.07 -8.71
C THR A 270 24.79 31.52 -8.31
N GLY A 271 25.20 30.39 -8.89
CA GLY A 271 26.56 29.87 -8.82
C GLY A 271 26.71 28.65 -7.91
N SER A 272 27.67 27.78 -8.21
CA SER A 272 27.83 26.45 -7.61
C SER A 272 28.43 26.44 -6.20
N SER A 273 28.96 27.56 -5.70
CA SER A 273 29.61 27.67 -4.38
C SER A 273 28.83 28.47 -3.35
N THR A 274 27.69 29.05 -3.73
CA THR A 274 26.90 29.92 -2.86
C THR A 274 25.91 29.08 -2.06
N HIS A 275 26.26 28.79 -0.80
CA HIS A 275 25.29 28.38 0.21
C HIS A 275 24.75 29.62 0.90
N VAL A 276 23.45 29.90 0.73
CA VAL A 276 22.79 31.07 1.31
C VAL A 276 21.68 30.62 2.25
N ASN A 277 21.66 31.15 3.47
CA ASN A 277 20.54 30.97 4.40
C ASN A 277 19.59 32.16 4.25
N LEU A 278 18.34 31.91 3.88
CA LEU A 278 17.30 32.94 3.84
C LEU A 278 16.76 33.19 5.24
N ILE A 279 16.53 34.46 5.55
CA ILE A 279 15.94 34.89 6.81
C ILE A 279 14.42 34.89 6.65
N GLY A 280 13.69 34.37 7.63
CA GLY A 280 12.24 34.37 7.64
C GLY A 280 11.67 35.79 7.51
N GLY A 281 10.66 35.94 6.65
CA GLY A 281 10.00 37.20 6.39
C GLY A 281 9.48 37.32 4.96
N ARG A 282 9.20 38.55 4.54
CA ARG A 282 8.57 38.84 3.26
C ARG A 282 9.59 39.31 2.22
N TYR A 283 9.58 38.67 1.06
CA TYR A 283 10.40 38.97 -0.11
C TYR A 283 9.52 39.44 -1.27
N GLN A 284 10.07 40.22 -2.19
CA GLN A 284 9.39 40.50 -3.46
C GLN A 284 9.33 39.22 -4.29
N ASN A 285 10.46 38.77 -4.83
CA ASN A 285 10.62 37.49 -5.52
C ASN A 285 11.91 36.80 -5.05
N VAL A 286 11.95 35.47 -5.10
CA VAL A 286 13.15 34.68 -4.81
C VAL A 286 13.44 33.75 -5.99
N SER A 287 14.64 33.88 -6.56
CA SER A 287 15.11 33.07 -7.68
C SER A 287 16.40 32.35 -7.32
N VAL A 288 16.46 31.04 -7.54
CA VAL A 288 17.61 30.18 -7.25
C VAL A 288 18.06 29.49 -8.53
N HIS A 289 19.29 29.73 -8.98
CA HIS A 289 19.81 29.25 -10.25
C HIS A 289 21.23 28.72 -10.21
N GLY A 290 21.63 28.01 -11.27
CA GLY A 290 23.03 27.76 -11.58
C GLY A 290 23.75 26.96 -10.48
N ASN A 291 23.08 25.92 -9.99
CA ASN A 291 23.54 25.08 -8.87
C ASN A 291 23.68 25.78 -7.51
N ALA A 292 23.13 26.99 -7.34
CA ALA A 292 23.08 27.64 -6.02
C ALA A 292 22.28 26.81 -5.02
N LEU A 293 22.73 26.83 -3.77
CA LEU A 293 22.05 26.17 -2.65
C LEU A 293 21.49 27.24 -1.71
N VAL A 294 20.18 27.33 -1.65
CA VAL A 294 19.47 28.20 -0.71
C VAL A 294 18.84 27.35 0.38
N THR A 295 18.98 27.78 1.62
CA THR A 295 18.41 27.10 2.78
C THR A 295 17.35 27.97 3.44
N MET A 296 16.19 27.37 3.70
CA MET A 296 15.15 27.89 4.59
C MET A 296 15.06 26.96 5.80
N GLY A 297 14.95 27.50 7.00
CA GLY A 297 14.79 26.65 8.17
C GLY A 297 14.60 27.39 9.48
N ALA A 298 14.16 26.66 10.50
CA ALA A 298 13.76 27.21 11.80
C ALA A 298 14.81 28.13 12.44
N SER A 299 16.10 27.79 12.31
CA SER A 299 17.23 28.60 12.84
C SER A 299 17.34 30.00 12.23
N PHE A 300 16.74 30.23 11.06
CA PHE A 300 16.76 31.51 10.35
C PHE A 300 15.34 32.10 10.21
N GLY A 301 14.33 31.44 10.79
CA GLY A 301 12.91 31.76 10.64
C GLY A 301 12.17 30.70 9.83
N SER A 302 11.06 30.21 10.37
CA SER A 302 10.24 29.14 9.78
C SER A 302 9.16 29.64 8.82
N ASN A 303 8.97 30.95 8.69
CA ASN A 303 7.84 31.54 7.98
C ASN A 303 8.34 32.48 6.88
N PHE A 304 7.91 32.24 5.65
CA PHE A 304 8.29 33.02 4.47
C PHE A 304 7.05 33.46 3.69
N ASN A 305 7.13 34.65 3.09
CA ASN A 305 6.13 35.17 2.17
C ASN A 305 6.84 35.76 0.96
N VAL A 306 6.65 35.16 -0.20
CA VAL A 306 7.35 35.49 -1.44
C VAL A 306 6.30 35.79 -2.52
N GLY A 307 6.60 36.66 -3.48
CA GLY A 307 5.84 36.81 -4.73
C GLY A 307 5.95 35.54 -5.56
N GLU A 308 6.95 35.48 -6.43
CA GLU A 308 7.37 34.27 -7.15
C GLU A 308 8.53 33.57 -6.42
N LEU A 309 8.42 32.24 -6.28
CA LEU A 309 9.53 31.38 -5.85
C LEU A 309 9.96 30.50 -7.03
N ALA A 310 11.12 30.81 -7.60
CA ALA A 310 11.65 30.10 -8.76
C ALA A 310 12.98 29.40 -8.46
N ILE A 311 13.08 28.13 -8.85
CA ILE A 311 14.26 27.28 -8.68
C ILE A 311 14.56 26.66 -10.03
N ARG A 312 15.58 27.16 -10.75
CA ARG A 312 15.87 26.70 -12.12
C ARG A 312 17.32 26.24 -12.30
N ASN A 313 17.60 25.49 -13.36
CA ASN A 313 18.96 25.22 -13.84
C ASN A 313 19.88 24.63 -12.74
N GLY A 314 19.43 23.55 -12.12
CA GLY A 314 20.15 22.85 -11.05
C GLY A 314 20.14 23.55 -9.67
N GLY A 315 19.44 24.68 -9.54
CA GLY A 315 19.23 25.37 -8.26
C GLY A 315 18.59 24.44 -7.22
N VAL A 316 18.92 24.66 -5.95
CA VAL A 316 18.45 23.82 -4.85
C VAL A 316 17.89 24.69 -3.73
N LEU A 317 16.63 24.47 -3.38
CA LEU A 317 16.05 24.91 -2.12
C LEU A 317 16.10 23.76 -1.12
N ARG A 318 16.84 23.95 -0.03
CA ARG A 318 17.00 22.97 1.05
C ARG A 318 16.22 23.42 2.28
N ILE A 319 15.38 22.53 2.80
CA ILE A 319 14.53 22.79 3.97
C ILE A 319 15.13 22.14 5.22
N HIS A 320 15.18 22.90 6.32
CA HIS A 320 15.59 22.45 7.65
C HIS A 320 14.49 22.69 8.69
N GLY A 321 14.07 21.63 9.39
CA GLY A 321 12.93 21.68 10.33
C GLY A 321 11.61 22.03 9.65
N ASP A 322 10.69 22.64 10.39
CA ASP A 322 9.34 22.97 9.89
C ASP A 322 9.30 24.36 9.26
N VAL A 323 9.00 24.41 7.96
CA VAL A 323 8.94 25.65 7.19
C VAL A 323 7.57 25.83 6.54
N ARG A 324 7.07 27.05 6.58
CA ARG A 324 5.84 27.48 5.91
C ARG A 324 6.13 28.63 4.97
N VAL A 325 5.68 28.50 3.73
CA VAL A 325 5.93 29.49 2.67
C VAL A 325 4.60 29.87 2.03
N VAL A 326 4.31 31.17 1.96
CA VAL A 326 3.28 31.70 1.05
C VAL A 326 3.97 32.18 -0.21
N VAL A 327 3.49 31.75 -1.36
CA VAL A 327 3.89 32.19 -2.69
C VAL A 327 2.68 32.89 -3.30
N ARG A 328 2.76 34.22 -3.41
CA ARG A 328 1.63 35.07 -3.85
C ARG A 328 1.40 35.01 -5.34
N ASP A 329 2.40 34.56 -6.10
CA ASP A 329 2.31 34.32 -7.53
C ASP A 329 2.49 32.82 -7.77
N SER A 330 3.51 32.42 -8.55
CA SER A 330 3.78 31.03 -8.93
C SER A 330 4.98 30.41 -8.21
N LEU A 331 4.89 29.10 -7.96
CA LEU A 331 6.03 28.25 -7.57
C LEU A 331 6.56 27.54 -8.82
N ILE A 332 7.80 27.83 -9.20
CA ILE A 332 8.40 27.31 -10.45
C ILE A 332 9.66 26.53 -10.11
N VAL A 333 9.71 25.25 -10.48
CA VAL A 333 10.88 24.38 -10.31
C VAL A 333 11.21 23.73 -11.66
N GLU A 334 12.32 24.13 -12.27
CA GLU A 334 12.60 23.80 -13.67
C GLU A 334 14.06 23.36 -13.92
N ASN A 335 14.31 22.61 -15.00
CA ASN A 335 15.66 22.30 -15.52
C ASN A 335 16.62 21.80 -14.43
N TRP A 336 16.32 20.63 -13.86
CA TRP A 336 17.03 19.99 -12.75
C TRP A 336 17.00 20.78 -11.43
N GLY A 337 16.11 21.77 -11.31
CA GLY A 337 15.80 22.41 -10.05
C GLY A 337 15.30 21.41 -9.01
N SER A 338 15.57 21.68 -7.74
CA SER A 338 15.11 20.80 -6.65
C SER A 338 14.69 21.51 -5.38
N ILE A 339 13.66 20.96 -4.75
CA ILE A 339 13.32 21.20 -3.35
C ILE A 339 13.66 19.93 -2.59
N GLU A 340 14.67 19.98 -1.73
CA GLU A 340 15.11 18.84 -0.92
C GLU A 340 15.02 19.14 0.58
N PHE A 341 15.00 18.09 1.38
CA PHE A 341 15.01 18.19 2.83
C PHE A 341 16.36 17.81 3.40
N ALA A 342 16.81 18.51 4.44
CA ALA A 342 18.12 18.29 5.03
C ALA A 342 18.15 17.17 6.08
N ASP A 343 17.03 16.97 6.78
CA ASP A 343 16.85 16.05 7.90
C ASP A 343 15.53 15.27 7.74
N GLU A 344 15.39 14.10 8.38
CA GLU A 344 14.23 13.20 8.20
C GLU A 344 12.90 13.82 8.65
N ASN A 345 12.96 14.70 9.66
CA ASN A 345 11.78 15.32 10.26
C ASN A 345 11.43 16.68 9.63
N ALA A 346 12.24 17.21 8.71
CA ALA A 346 11.93 18.48 8.08
C ALA A 346 10.63 18.40 7.26
N THR A 347 9.80 19.42 7.40
CA THR A 347 8.54 19.57 6.69
C THR A 347 8.44 20.93 6.00
N LEU A 348 7.74 20.96 4.87
CA LEU A 348 7.48 22.17 4.10
C LEU A 348 5.99 22.22 3.76
N SER A 349 5.31 23.27 4.22
CA SER A 349 3.97 23.63 3.75
C SER A 349 4.05 24.86 2.86
N VAL A 350 3.67 24.72 1.59
CA VAL A 350 3.65 25.82 0.61
C VAL A 350 2.21 26.17 0.26
N TYR A 351 1.87 27.45 0.38
CA TYR A 351 0.57 28.01 -0.03
C TYR A 351 0.78 28.86 -1.27
N VAL A 352 0.31 28.39 -2.42
CA VAL A 352 0.54 29.04 -3.73
C VAL A 352 -0.75 29.66 -4.21
N ALA A 353 -0.75 30.95 -4.55
CA ALA A 353 -1.95 31.64 -4.98
C ALA A 353 -2.28 31.39 -6.46
N ASP A 354 -1.27 31.30 -7.33
CA ASP A 354 -1.48 31.03 -8.75
C ASP A 354 -1.15 29.58 -9.10
N SER A 355 0.01 29.32 -9.69
CA SER A 355 0.32 28.03 -10.31
C SER A 355 1.59 27.39 -9.73
N VAL A 356 1.61 26.06 -9.75
CA VAL A 356 2.76 25.24 -9.37
C VAL A 356 3.26 24.53 -10.62
N VAL A 357 4.48 24.82 -11.03
CA VAL A 357 5.12 24.23 -12.20
C VAL A 357 6.35 23.47 -11.78
N VAL A 358 6.38 22.17 -12.07
CA VAL A 358 7.56 21.31 -11.93
C VAL A 358 7.87 20.72 -13.30
N ASP A 359 8.94 21.19 -13.93
CA ASP A 359 9.28 20.83 -15.31
C ASP A 359 10.74 20.39 -15.43
N ASP A 360 11.01 19.16 -15.89
CA ASP A 360 12.36 18.59 -15.89
C ASP A 360 13.07 18.68 -14.52
N ALA A 361 12.30 18.59 -13.42
CA ALA A 361 12.75 18.90 -12.07
C ALA A 361 12.25 17.88 -11.03
N ALA A 362 12.64 18.04 -9.76
CA ALA A 362 12.08 17.22 -8.69
C ALA A 362 11.85 17.96 -7.38
N ILE A 363 10.72 17.69 -6.71
CA ILE A 363 10.36 18.30 -5.42
C ILE A 363 10.11 17.23 -4.37
N GLY A 364 10.53 17.50 -3.15
CA GLY A 364 10.39 16.59 -2.01
C GLY A 364 11.35 15.40 -2.01
N VAL A 365 12.30 15.36 -2.96
CA VAL A 365 13.30 14.29 -3.10
C VAL A 365 14.73 14.89 -3.09
N PRO A 366 15.77 14.08 -2.80
CA PRO A 366 17.15 14.56 -2.88
C PRO A 366 17.50 15.11 -4.27
N ARG A 367 18.31 16.17 -4.35
CA ARG A 367 18.75 16.77 -5.64
C ARG A 367 19.40 15.78 -6.61
N ALA A 368 19.94 14.68 -6.11
CA ALA A 368 20.52 13.62 -6.94
C ALA A 368 19.47 12.99 -7.87
N VAL A 369 18.22 12.90 -7.43
CA VAL A 369 17.08 12.44 -8.25
C VAL A 369 16.76 13.48 -9.31
N ALA A 370 16.69 14.77 -8.97
CA ALA A 370 16.44 15.84 -9.94
C ALA A 370 17.47 15.88 -11.07
N ARG A 371 18.74 15.55 -10.76
CA ARG A 371 19.85 15.53 -11.72
C ARG A 371 19.94 14.25 -12.56
N ASN A 372 19.11 13.25 -12.28
CA ASN A 372 19.03 12.07 -13.13
C ASN A 372 18.11 12.38 -14.32
N SER A 373 18.66 12.38 -15.54
CA SER A 373 17.90 12.65 -16.77
C SER A 373 16.91 11.55 -17.14
N SER A 374 17.07 10.35 -16.57
CA SER A 374 16.15 9.21 -16.72
C SER A 374 15.37 8.95 -15.42
N ARG A 375 15.13 10.01 -14.63
CA ARG A 375 14.44 9.88 -13.35
C ARG A 375 13.00 9.41 -13.52
N SER A 376 12.56 8.60 -12.56
CA SER A 376 11.21 8.03 -12.47
C SER A 376 10.93 7.66 -11.01
N ALA A 377 9.77 7.06 -10.74
CA ALA A 377 9.45 6.50 -9.43
C ALA A 377 10.56 5.60 -8.84
N THR A 378 11.29 4.83 -9.67
CA THR A 378 12.36 3.93 -9.21
C THR A 378 13.64 4.65 -8.84
N SER A 379 13.78 5.92 -9.20
CA SER A 379 14.92 6.76 -8.79
C SER A 379 14.85 7.18 -7.32
N VAL A 380 13.67 7.06 -6.70
CA VAL A 380 13.47 7.31 -5.26
C VAL A 380 13.66 6.00 -4.51
N THR A 381 14.88 5.74 -4.07
CA THR A 381 15.28 4.46 -3.46
C THR A 381 15.15 4.43 -1.94
N SER A 382 15.16 5.60 -1.29
CA SER A 382 14.92 5.74 0.15
C SER A 382 13.49 6.22 0.38
N TYR A 383 12.78 5.56 1.28
CA TYR A 383 11.47 6.02 1.71
C TYR A 383 11.59 7.37 2.42
N ALA A 384 10.66 8.26 2.10
CA ALA A 384 10.35 9.45 2.86
C ALA A 384 8.85 9.69 2.73
N SER A 385 8.19 10.09 3.81
CA SER A 385 6.76 10.33 3.77
C SER A 385 6.42 11.45 2.78
N PRO A 386 5.50 11.23 1.83
CA PRO A 386 5.01 12.30 0.95
C PRO A 386 4.39 13.47 1.73
N GLY A 387 3.91 13.23 2.96
CA GLY A 387 3.31 14.24 3.84
C GLY A 387 4.28 15.33 4.33
N ARG A 388 5.58 15.16 4.10
CA ARG A 388 6.63 16.13 4.43
C ARG A 388 6.58 17.37 3.53
N LEU A 389 6.15 17.22 2.29
CA LEU A 389 5.89 18.34 1.38
C LEU A 389 4.39 18.46 1.17
N ARG A 390 3.79 19.54 1.68
CA ARG A 390 2.38 19.87 1.50
C ARG A 390 2.26 21.07 0.59
N VAL A 391 1.53 20.93 -0.50
CA VAL A 391 1.28 22.00 -1.48
C VAL A 391 -0.19 22.33 -1.47
N TYR A 392 -0.50 23.55 -1.05
CA TYR A 392 -1.84 24.10 -0.97
C TYR A 392 -2.01 25.15 -2.07
N THR A 393 -2.98 25.00 -2.98
CA THR A 393 -3.34 26.10 -3.88
C THR A 393 -4.46 26.92 -3.28
N THR A 394 -4.27 28.23 -3.19
CA THR A 394 -5.17 29.16 -2.50
C THR A 394 -5.98 30.05 -3.45
N GLY A 395 -5.60 30.13 -4.73
CA GLY A 395 -6.37 30.87 -5.74
C GLY A 395 -7.47 30.05 -6.41
N ASP A 396 -8.33 30.76 -7.14
CA ASP A 396 -9.53 30.19 -7.77
C ASP A 396 -9.28 29.50 -9.12
N ALA A 397 -8.17 29.82 -9.80
CA ALA A 397 -7.90 29.40 -11.18
C ALA A 397 -6.48 28.84 -11.36
N GLY A 398 -5.87 28.36 -10.27
CA GLY A 398 -4.52 27.82 -10.31
C GLY A 398 -4.41 26.52 -11.10
N SER A 399 -3.17 26.14 -11.39
CA SER A 399 -2.85 24.82 -11.95
C SER A 399 -1.63 24.23 -11.25
N VAL A 400 -1.61 22.90 -11.14
CA VAL A 400 -0.43 22.14 -10.70
C VAL A 400 0.02 21.30 -11.90
N MET A 401 1.21 21.56 -12.41
CA MET A 401 1.74 20.89 -13.60
C MET A 401 3.05 20.17 -13.27
N LEU A 402 3.09 18.87 -13.54
CA LEU A 402 4.28 18.03 -13.53
C LEU A 402 4.59 17.59 -14.97
N SER A 403 5.72 18.01 -15.53
CA SER A 403 6.09 17.72 -16.92
C SER A 403 7.57 17.37 -17.12
N ASN A 404 7.85 16.75 -18.27
CA ASN A 404 9.19 16.41 -18.77
C ASN A 404 10.05 15.62 -17.77
N ASN A 405 9.59 14.43 -17.37
CA ASN A 405 10.20 13.58 -16.34
C ASN A 405 10.23 14.25 -14.95
N ALA A 406 9.24 15.07 -14.61
CA ALA A 406 9.17 15.64 -13.26
C ALA A 406 8.89 14.56 -12.21
N VAL A 407 9.51 14.67 -11.03
CA VAL A 407 9.21 13.78 -9.89
C VAL A 407 8.82 14.61 -8.68
N ALA A 408 7.62 14.40 -8.17
CA ALA A 408 7.15 15.04 -6.94
C ALA A 408 6.89 13.98 -5.86
N LEU A 409 7.52 14.12 -4.70
CA LEU A 409 7.17 13.38 -3.49
C LEU A 409 6.42 14.34 -2.55
N ALA A 410 5.10 14.38 -2.66
CA ALA A 410 4.28 15.45 -2.08
C ALA A 410 2.82 15.06 -1.85
N THR A 411 2.17 15.84 -1.00
CA THR A 411 0.72 15.92 -0.87
C THR A 411 0.23 17.23 -1.47
N ILE A 412 -0.80 17.16 -2.32
CA ILE A 412 -1.34 18.32 -3.03
C ILE A 412 -2.79 18.51 -2.62
N HIS A 413 -3.13 19.63 -1.99
CA HIS A 413 -4.50 20.04 -1.71
C HIS A 413 -4.84 21.29 -2.51
N ALA A 414 -5.53 21.09 -3.62
CA ALA A 414 -5.77 22.08 -4.64
C ALA A 414 -7.21 22.01 -5.22
N PRO A 415 -8.26 22.05 -4.39
CA PRO A 415 -9.64 21.72 -4.81
C PRO A 415 -10.29 22.71 -5.79
N GLN A 416 -9.64 23.84 -6.11
CA GLN A 416 -10.06 24.75 -7.18
C GLN A 416 -9.18 24.65 -8.43
N SER A 417 -8.00 24.03 -8.30
CA SER A 417 -7.00 23.97 -9.35
C SER A 417 -7.03 22.62 -10.08
N SER A 418 -6.59 22.63 -11.34
CA SER A 418 -6.41 21.40 -12.10
C SER A 418 -4.99 20.84 -11.93
N LEU A 419 -4.87 19.52 -11.86
CA LEU A 419 -3.59 18.79 -11.82
C LEU A 419 -3.31 18.12 -13.17
N PHE A 420 -2.16 18.43 -13.75
CA PHE A 420 -1.66 17.85 -14.99
C PHE A 420 -0.36 17.09 -14.71
N ILE A 421 -0.36 15.77 -14.95
CA ILE A 421 0.85 14.93 -14.88
C ILE A 421 1.11 14.37 -16.29
N GLN A 422 2.20 14.79 -16.91
CA GLN A 422 2.48 14.50 -18.31
C GLN A 422 3.97 14.27 -18.61
N THR A 423 4.23 13.66 -19.76
CA THR A 423 5.59 13.39 -20.29
C THR A 423 6.45 12.66 -19.27
N ASP A 424 6.07 11.42 -18.96
CA ASP A 424 6.79 10.50 -18.08
C ASP A 424 7.04 11.04 -16.65
N SER A 425 6.17 11.93 -16.20
CA SER A 425 6.26 12.52 -14.86
C SER A 425 5.59 11.64 -13.81
N THR A 426 6.05 11.73 -12.57
CA THR A 426 5.60 10.90 -11.45
C THR A 426 5.20 11.78 -10.26
N LEU A 427 3.99 11.57 -9.74
CA LEU A 427 3.60 12.01 -8.40
C LEU A 427 3.65 10.80 -7.45
N LEU A 428 4.51 10.86 -6.43
CA LEU A 428 4.58 9.95 -5.31
C LEU A 428 3.87 10.63 -4.11
N GLY A 429 2.71 10.12 -3.73
CA GLY A 429 1.87 10.74 -2.69
C GLY A 429 0.41 10.82 -3.12
N ARG A 430 -0.26 11.93 -2.82
CA ARG A 430 -1.70 12.10 -3.05
C ARG A 430 -2.10 13.49 -3.52
N ALA A 431 -3.28 13.59 -4.11
CA ALA A 431 -3.84 14.86 -4.55
C ALA A 431 -5.37 14.97 -4.38
N THR A 432 -5.83 16.09 -3.82
CA THR A 432 -7.24 16.52 -3.81
C THR A 432 -7.36 17.74 -4.70
N VAL A 433 -8.02 17.61 -5.85
CA VAL A 433 -7.96 18.60 -6.93
C VAL A 433 -9.32 18.87 -7.56
N ASN A 434 -9.45 19.98 -8.28
CA ASN A 434 -10.67 20.26 -9.03
C ASN A 434 -10.83 19.26 -10.19
N ALA A 435 -9.83 19.18 -11.08
CA ALA A 435 -9.79 18.20 -12.15
C ALA A 435 -8.38 17.62 -12.27
N VAL A 436 -8.27 16.40 -12.79
CA VAL A 436 -6.98 15.72 -12.96
C VAL A 436 -6.85 15.13 -14.35
N ARG A 437 -5.66 15.28 -14.94
CA ARG A 437 -5.27 14.62 -16.17
C ARG A 437 -3.89 13.99 -16.04
N VAL A 438 -3.83 12.67 -16.21
CA VAL A 438 -2.58 11.90 -16.26
C VAL A 438 -2.39 11.34 -17.66
N ARG A 439 -1.24 11.60 -18.30
CA ARG A 439 -1.00 11.19 -19.70
C ARG A 439 0.47 10.93 -20.03
N SER A 440 0.70 10.37 -21.21
CA SER A 440 2.05 10.22 -21.79
C SER A 440 3.01 9.50 -20.85
N GLY A 441 2.71 8.25 -20.47
CA GLY A 441 3.58 7.43 -19.61
C GLY A 441 3.66 7.87 -18.15
N SER A 442 2.91 8.90 -17.75
CA SER A 442 2.98 9.46 -16.40
C SER A 442 2.29 8.61 -15.35
N SER A 443 2.70 8.76 -14.09
CA SER A 443 2.18 7.97 -12.99
C SER A 443 1.81 8.77 -11.74
N LEU A 444 0.80 8.30 -11.02
CA LEU A 444 0.47 8.69 -9.65
C LEU A 444 0.57 7.43 -8.78
N LEU A 445 1.52 7.43 -7.86
CA LEU A 445 1.78 6.29 -6.98
C LEU A 445 1.52 6.68 -5.54
N TYR A 446 0.57 5.99 -4.92
CA TYR A 446 0.08 6.30 -3.58
C TYR A 446 0.83 5.53 -2.49
N ASP A 447 1.14 6.22 -1.41
CA ASP A 447 1.60 5.56 -0.18
C ASP A 447 0.40 5.18 0.69
N LEU A 448 0.12 3.87 0.76
CA LEU A 448 -1.00 3.32 1.51
C LEU A 448 -0.92 3.58 3.03
N SER A 449 0.25 3.95 3.56
CA SER A 449 0.39 4.29 4.98
C SER A 449 -0.24 5.64 5.31
N MET A 450 -0.52 6.45 4.29
CA MET A 450 -1.13 7.77 4.45
C MET A 450 -2.65 7.73 4.61
N ASP A 451 -3.28 6.57 4.34
CA ASP A 451 -4.71 6.34 4.56
C ASP A 451 -4.93 5.89 6.00
N SER A 452 -5.49 6.78 6.81
CA SER A 452 -5.81 6.54 8.22
C SER A 452 -6.85 5.43 8.41
N GLY A 453 -7.65 5.12 7.38
CA GLY A 453 -8.76 4.19 7.47
C GLY A 453 -9.92 4.69 8.35
N LEU A 454 -9.98 6.00 8.63
CA LEU A 454 -11.02 6.60 9.47
C LEU A 454 -11.91 7.59 8.71
N GLY A 455 -11.56 7.88 7.45
CA GLY A 455 -12.25 8.85 6.62
C GLY A 455 -13.62 8.38 6.12
N TRP A 456 -14.12 9.12 5.15
CA TRP A 456 -15.42 8.95 4.51
C TRP A 456 -15.58 7.62 3.78
N SER A 457 -14.51 6.95 3.38
CA SER A 457 -14.59 5.65 2.72
C SER A 457 -14.69 4.47 3.71
N SER A 458 -14.59 4.70 5.03
CA SER A 458 -14.65 3.65 6.05
C SER A 458 -15.99 3.69 6.77
N PHE A 459 -16.96 2.89 6.32
CA PHE A 459 -18.33 2.84 6.89
C PHE A 459 -18.40 2.35 8.33
N ASP A 460 -17.33 1.73 8.80
CA ASP A 460 -17.08 1.30 10.17
C ASP A 460 -16.31 2.34 10.99
N GLY A 461 -16.03 3.50 10.39
CA GLY A 461 -15.30 4.61 10.97
C GLY A 461 -16.16 5.52 11.86
N PRO A 462 -15.54 6.49 12.53
CA PRO A 462 -16.19 7.36 13.51
C PRO A 462 -17.24 8.31 12.93
N LEU A 463 -17.29 8.47 11.60
CA LEU A 463 -18.26 9.32 10.92
C LEU A 463 -19.64 8.65 10.74
N TYR A 464 -19.73 7.37 11.08
CA TYR A 464 -20.86 6.51 10.79
C TYR A 464 -21.51 5.96 12.05
N LYS A 465 -22.84 5.82 11.99
CA LYS A 465 -23.64 5.07 12.93
C LYS A 465 -23.43 3.56 12.69
N PRO A 466 -23.75 2.70 13.67
CA PRO A 466 -23.64 1.24 13.51
C PRO A 466 -24.49 0.65 12.37
N ASP A 467 -25.49 1.37 11.87
CA ASP A 467 -26.31 0.99 10.71
C ASP A 467 -25.70 1.41 9.36
N GLY A 468 -24.52 2.05 9.37
CA GLY A 468 -23.80 2.56 8.20
C GLY A 468 -24.25 3.95 7.74
N GLY A 469 -25.25 4.56 8.38
CA GLY A 469 -25.66 5.94 8.09
C GLY A 469 -24.65 6.96 8.64
N VAL A 470 -24.47 8.09 7.95
CA VAL A 470 -23.65 9.21 8.49
C VAL A 470 -24.34 9.79 9.74
N ILE A 471 -23.55 10.29 10.68
CA ILE A 471 -24.07 11.03 11.83
C ILE A 471 -24.85 12.28 11.35
N GLU A 472 -26.10 12.45 11.77
CA GLU A 472 -26.98 13.52 11.26
C GLU A 472 -26.45 14.93 11.55
N SER A 473 -25.91 15.17 12.74
CA SER A 473 -25.32 16.47 13.10
C SER A 473 -24.09 16.82 12.24
N LEU A 474 -23.34 15.82 11.77
CA LEU A 474 -22.22 16.04 10.85
C LEU A 474 -22.72 16.51 9.48
N VAL A 475 -23.81 15.91 8.98
CA VAL A 475 -24.45 16.31 7.72
C VAL A 475 -24.96 17.75 7.81
N GLU A 476 -25.68 18.08 8.89
CA GLU A 476 -26.17 19.45 9.11
C GLU A 476 -25.03 20.47 9.19
N ALA A 477 -23.92 20.12 9.85
CA ALA A 477 -22.75 20.97 9.94
C ALA A 477 -22.10 21.21 8.57
N LEU A 478 -21.92 20.16 7.76
CA LEU A 478 -21.37 20.28 6.41
C LEU A 478 -22.26 21.11 5.49
N ASP A 479 -23.58 20.91 5.56
CA ASP A 479 -24.57 21.69 4.81
C ASP A 479 -24.54 23.18 5.23
N SER A 480 -24.35 23.46 6.53
CA SER A 480 -24.33 24.82 7.07
C SER A 480 -23.09 25.62 6.68
N VAL A 481 -21.95 24.93 6.50
CA VAL A 481 -20.66 25.54 6.20
C VAL A 481 -20.61 26.00 4.74
N GLY A 482 -21.20 25.22 3.82
CA GLY A 482 -21.13 25.46 2.39
C GLY A 482 -19.70 25.38 1.83
N GLY A 483 -19.57 25.26 0.50
CA GLY A 483 -18.26 25.10 -0.15
C GLY A 483 -17.32 26.33 -0.12
N SER A 484 -17.72 27.41 0.55
CA SER A 484 -16.97 28.68 0.58
C SER A 484 -16.05 28.85 1.78
N LEU A 485 -16.25 28.10 2.88
CA LEU A 485 -15.37 28.22 4.03
C LEU A 485 -13.98 27.62 3.73
N GLY A 486 -12.96 28.29 4.24
CA GLY A 486 -11.59 27.79 4.21
C GLY A 486 -11.45 26.56 5.12
N LEU A 487 -10.49 25.70 4.80
CA LEU A 487 -10.21 24.45 5.51
C LEU A 487 -10.25 24.58 7.05
N GLY A 488 -9.55 25.57 7.61
CA GLY A 488 -9.50 25.74 9.07
C GLY A 488 -10.83 26.16 9.70
N ALA A 489 -11.65 26.92 8.98
CA ALA A 489 -12.99 27.31 9.46
C ALA A 489 -13.96 26.13 9.41
N LEU A 490 -13.86 25.28 8.38
CA LEU A 490 -14.64 24.04 8.30
C LEU A 490 -14.28 23.11 9.46
N THR A 491 -12.99 22.85 9.70
CA THR A 491 -12.57 21.97 10.80
C THR A 491 -13.07 22.49 12.16
N ALA A 492 -12.94 23.79 12.43
CA ALA A 492 -13.41 24.38 13.68
C ALA A 492 -14.94 24.25 13.83
N ALA A 493 -15.71 24.57 12.78
CA ALA A 493 -17.17 24.46 12.80
C ALA A 493 -17.64 23.01 13.01
N LEU A 494 -16.95 22.04 12.40
CA LEU A 494 -17.26 20.62 12.58
C LEU A 494 -17.02 20.17 14.02
N VAL A 495 -15.89 20.54 14.61
CA VAL A 495 -15.57 20.22 16.02
C VAL A 495 -16.60 20.81 16.98
N GLU A 496 -16.98 22.08 16.78
CA GLU A 496 -18.00 22.77 17.56
C GLU A 496 -19.38 22.08 17.41
N SER A 497 -19.81 21.82 16.17
CA SER A 497 -21.14 21.24 15.88
C SER A 497 -21.37 19.84 16.47
N LEU A 498 -20.30 19.06 16.59
CA LEU A 498 -20.34 17.72 17.15
C LEU A 498 -20.22 17.72 18.68
N GLY A 499 -20.05 18.89 19.31
CA GLY A 499 -19.87 19.02 20.76
C GLY A 499 -18.58 18.38 21.25
N LEU A 500 -17.53 18.43 20.43
CA LEU A 500 -16.28 17.71 20.63
C LEU A 500 -15.16 18.60 21.17
N GLU A 501 -15.48 19.80 21.63
CA GLU A 501 -14.51 20.78 22.11
C GLU A 501 -13.59 20.24 23.21
N ASP A 502 -14.10 19.30 24.02
CA ASP A 502 -13.36 18.63 25.12
C ASP A 502 -12.95 17.17 24.80
N ALA A 503 -13.30 16.64 23.63
CA ALA A 503 -13.02 15.25 23.26
C ALA A 503 -11.66 15.16 22.55
N GLU A 504 -10.57 15.01 23.32
CA GLU A 504 -9.22 14.85 22.75
C GLU A 504 -9.08 13.59 21.85
N VAL A 505 -9.87 12.55 22.10
CA VAL A 505 -9.86 11.28 21.34
C VAL A 505 -11.29 10.73 21.28
N ILE A 506 -11.78 10.31 20.09
CA ILE A 506 -12.91 9.35 20.03
C ILE A 506 -12.30 8.01 20.45
N ASP A 507 -12.28 7.77 21.75
CA ASP A 507 -12.20 6.40 22.21
C ASP A 507 -13.60 5.82 22.07
N ALA A 508 -13.71 4.74 21.29
CA ALA A 508 -14.95 4.01 21.15
C ALA A 508 -15.38 3.55 22.56
N LYS A 509 -16.33 4.29 23.14
CA LYS A 509 -16.96 4.08 24.45
C LYS A 509 -16.03 4.15 25.66
N TRP A 510 -16.13 5.29 26.33
CA TRP A 510 -15.92 5.44 27.77
C TRP A 510 -16.54 4.28 28.56
N ALA A 511 -15.70 3.43 29.13
CA ALA A 511 -16.01 2.58 30.27
C ALA A 511 -14.79 2.49 31.18
N ASP A 512 -15.05 2.59 32.48
CA ASP A 512 -14.11 2.58 33.61
C ASP A 512 -12.92 1.63 33.50
N LEU A 513 -11.83 2.00 34.19
CA LEU A 513 -10.55 1.28 34.37
C LEU A 513 -10.70 -0.12 35.03
N GLY A 514 -11.40 -1.02 34.37
CA GLY A 514 -11.34 -2.47 34.54
C GLY A 514 -10.60 -3.12 33.36
N LEU A 515 -10.65 -4.46 33.25
CA LEU A 515 -10.20 -5.19 32.06
C LEU A 515 -10.80 -4.52 30.82
N THR A 516 -9.95 -3.90 29.99
CA THR A 516 -10.41 -3.07 28.87
C THR A 516 -11.32 -3.92 27.98
N PRO A 517 -12.58 -3.51 27.74
CA PRO A 517 -13.49 -4.25 26.88
C PRO A 517 -12.82 -4.53 25.53
N ARG A 518 -13.00 -5.75 25.01
CA ARG A 518 -12.57 -6.06 23.64
C ARG A 518 -13.49 -5.33 22.67
N ASP A 519 -12.89 -4.62 21.73
CA ASP A 519 -13.59 -4.12 20.56
C ASP A 519 -13.17 -4.97 19.34
N PRO A 520 -14.00 -5.94 18.92
CA PRO A 520 -13.67 -6.81 17.79
C PRO A 520 -13.56 -6.02 16.47
N ASP A 521 -14.12 -4.81 16.40
CA ASP A 521 -14.05 -3.99 15.20
C ASP A 521 -12.70 -3.24 15.11
N ARG A 522 -11.95 -3.14 16.22
CA ARG A 522 -10.64 -2.46 16.24
C ARG A 522 -9.60 -3.16 15.35
N VAL A 523 -9.73 -4.46 15.16
CA VAL A 523 -8.76 -5.30 14.47
C VAL A 523 -9.40 -6.11 13.35
N VAL A 524 -8.85 -6.01 12.15
CA VAL A 524 -9.20 -6.93 11.05
C VAL A 524 -7.98 -7.78 10.71
N ALA A 525 -8.11 -9.10 10.85
CA ALA A 525 -7.02 -10.05 10.62
C ALA A 525 -7.21 -10.91 9.36
N THR A 526 -6.16 -11.05 8.55
CA THR A 526 -6.13 -11.90 7.36
C THR A 526 -4.90 -12.82 7.34
N HIS A 527 -4.97 -13.94 6.62
CA HIS A 527 -3.85 -14.87 6.48
C HIS A 527 -2.72 -14.31 5.60
N TRP A 528 -1.46 -14.60 5.94
CA TRP A 528 -0.27 -14.20 5.18
C TRP A 528 0.48 -15.44 4.62
N PRO A 529 1.12 -15.39 3.43
CA PRO A 529 1.20 -14.23 2.53
C PRO A 529 -0.05 -14.05 1.66
N VAL A 530 -0.50 -12.80 1.55
CA VAL A 530 -1.65 -12.40 0.71
C VAL A 530 -1.42 -12.80 -0.77
N SER A 531 -0.17 -12.98 -1.19
CA SER A 531 0.18 -13.42 -2.55
C SER A 531 -0.38 -14.79 -2.93
N VAL A 532 -0.70 -15.66 -1.96
CA VAL A 532 -1.38 -16.95 -2.26
C VAL A 532 -2.82 -16.69 -2.75
N PHE A 533 -3.51 -15.69 -2.20
CA PHE A 533 -4.86 -15.30 -2.65
C PHE A 533 -4.85 -14.48 -3.95
N ALA A 534 -3.82 -13.67 -4.19
CA ALA A 534 -3.69 -12.92 -5.44
C ALA A 534 -3.43 -13.87 -6.65
N LEU A 535 -2.66 -14.94 -6.46
CA LEU A 535 -2.46 -15.99 -7.47
C LEU A 535 -3.75 -16.77 -7.77
N GLU A 536 -4.56 -17.10 -6.76
CA GLU A 536 -5.87 -17.75 -6.96
C GLU A 536 -6.87 -16.83 -7.71
N SER A 537 -6.83 -15.51 -7.47
CA SER A 537 -7.68 -14.57 -8.19
C SER A 537 -7.31 -14.42 -9.68
N HIS A 538 -6.01 -14.46 -10.01
CA HIS A 538 -5.53 -14.37 -11.39
C HIS A 538 -5.75 -15.65 -12.20
N GLU A 539 -5.67 -16.83 -11.59
CA GLU A 539 -5.97 -18.09 -12.30
C GLU A 539 -7.46 -18.21 -12.67
N SER A 540 -8.36 -17.56 -11.93
CA SER A 540 -9.79 -17.55 -12.25
C SER A 540 -10.15 -16.74 -13.50
N THR A 541 -9.36 -15.71 -13.84
CA THR A 541 -9.60 -14.85 -15.01
C THR A 541 -8.99 -15.40 -16.31
N VAL A 542 -7.97 -16.28 -16.22
CA VAL A 542 -7.26 -16.81 -17.39
C VAL A 542 -7.89 -18.10 -17.95
N VAL A 543 -8.79 -18.77 -17.22
CA VAL A 543 -9.40 -20.04 -17.67
C VAL A 543 -10.71 -19.85 -18.47
N ALA A 544 -11.25 -18.64 -18.60
CA ALA A 544 -12.47 -18.38 -19.37
C ALA A 544 -12.26 -18.12 -20.88
N VAL A 545 -11.03 -18.10 -21.39
CA VAL A 545 -10.73 -17.87 -22.82
C VAL A 545 -9.78 -18.94 -23.36
N GLN A 546 -10.22 -20.20 -23.44
CA GLN A 546 -9.74 -21.18 -24.42
C GLN A 546 -10.53 -22.52 -24.36
N GLN A 547 -11.83 -22.49 -24.59
CA GLN A 547 -12.54 -23.67 -25.11
C GLN A 547 -13.56 -23.23 -26.17
N GLY A 548 -13.10 -23.18 -27.41
CA GLY A 548 -13.92 -22.83 -28.57
C GLY A 548 -13.05 -22.57 -29.79
N GLY A 549 -12.39 -23.61 -30.29
CA GLY A 549 -11.44 -23.49 -31.41
C GLY A 549 -11.03 -24.85 -31.97
N ASP A 550 -12.03 -25.56 -32.50
CA ASP A 550 -12.00 -26.51 -33.62
C ASP A 550 -10.62 -27.06 -34.05
N THR A 551 -10.33 -28.30 -33.65
CA THR A 551 -9.24 -29.12 -34.19
C THR A 551 -9.65 -29.66 -35.56
N GLY A 552 -9.38 -28.90 -36.61
CA GLY A 552 -9.37 -29.36 -38.01
C GLY A 552 -7.93 -29.58 -38.48
N ILE A 553 -7.36 -30.72 -38.12
CA ILE A 553 -6.14 -31.25 -38.74
C ILE A 553 -6.56 -31.88 -40.06
N ASP A 554 -6.16 -31.29 -41.19
CA ASP A 554 -6.01 -32.05 -42.43
C ASP A 554 -4.71 -31.63 -43.13
N LEU A 555 -3.79 -32.60 -43.13
CA LEU A 555 -2.52 -32.62 -43.84
C LEU A 555 -2.78 -32.91 -45.31
N PHE A 556 -2.51 -31.98 -46.24
CA PHE A 556 -2.06 -32.26 -47.61
C PHE A 556 -1.64 -30.95 -48.32
N GLU A 557 -0.33 -30.76 -48.52
CA GLU A 557 0.21 -30.11 -49.73
C GLU A 557 0.32 -31.18 -50.85
N PRO A 558 0.52 -30.89 -52.17
CA PRO A 558 1.14 -29.69 -52.76
C PRO A 558 0.62 -29.24 -54.17
N LEU A 559 1.31 -28.22 -54.71
CA LEU A 559 1.56 -27.87 -56.14
C LEU A 559 0.80 -26.69 -56.79
N ALA A 560 1.56 -25.61 -56.95
CA ALA A 560 1.99 -24.94 -58.21
C ALA A 560 1.00 -24.27 -59.18
N ASP A 561 1.48 -23.09 -59.61
CA ASP A 561 1.25 -22.32 -60.85
C ASP A 561 -0.03 -21.49 -61.05
N GLY A 562 0.20 -20.22 -61.42
CA GLY A 562 -0.56 -19.57 -62.50
C GLY A 562 -1.28 -18.25 -62.20
N ASP A 563 -0.57 -17.14 -62.43
CA ASP A 563 -1.00 -15.94 -63.18
C ASP A 563 -2.36 -15.22 -62.94
N VAL A 564 -2.23 -13.94 -62.57
CA VAL A 564 -2.71 -12.73 -63.30
C VAL A 564 -4.15 -12.21 -63.11
N ILE A 565 -4.21 -10.86 -62.97
CA ILE A 565 -5.29 -9.84 -63.08
C ILE A 565 -6.18 -9.56 -61.85
N GLY A 566 -6.23 -8.27 -61.45
CA GLY A 566 -7.48 -7.67 -60.98
C GLY A 566 -7.36 -6.52 -59.97
N GLU A 567 -7.15 -5.28 -60.46
CA GLU A 567 -7.58 -4.06 -59.77
C GLU A 567 -9.03 -4.17 -59.27
N PHE A 568 -9.33 -3.64 -58.08
CA PHE A 568 -10.55 -2.86 -57.87
C PHE A 568 -10.33 -1.83 -56.75
N LYS A 569 -10.34 -0.56 -57.15
CA LYS A 569 -10.78 0.57 -56.34
C LYS A 569 -12.28 0.70 -56.50
N GLU A 570 -12.99 0.89 -55.39
CA GLU A 570 -13.84 2.06 -55.14
C GLU A 570 -13.78 2.40 -53.65
#